data_AF-A0AA95H190-F1
#
_entry.id   AF-A0AA95H190-F1
#
_cell.length_a   1.000
_cell.length_b   1.000
_cell.length_c   1.000
_cell.angle_alpha   90.00
_cell.angle_beta   90.00
_cell.angle_gamma   90.00
#
_symmetry.space_group_name_H-M   'P 1'
#
loop_
_entity.id
_entity.type
_entity.pdbx_description
1 polymer ?
#
loop_
_entity_poly.entity_id
_entity_poly.type
_entity_poly.pdbx_seq_one_letter_code
_entity_poly.pdbx_strand_id
1 'polypeptide(L)'
;MSLIERLNTDLAYPLLSNAEQRAAFAQPLANAVIFLPNNPQHYPETLDVAIVLPELVKIFQGQLKPAVADWDYAKVLAAEYAITEWPALLFLRHGEYLGSITRVRDWSVYLSKIKTLLAAEPSKKPGIGVAVVSANTACQ
;
A
#
# COMPACT_ATOMS: atom_id res chain seq x y z
N MET A 1 -0.90 -13.28 21.84
CA MET A 1 -1.06 -13.25 20.36
C MET A 1 -1.24 -11.80 19.94
N SER A 2 -0.27 -11.29 19.18
CA SER A 2 -0.32 -9.93 18.65
C SER A 2 -1.26 -9.87 17.44
N LEU A 3 -1.94 -8.74 17.25
CA LEU A 3 -2.93 -8.63 16.17
C LEU A 3 -2.30 -8.66 14.76
N ILE A 4 -1.00 -8.36 14.66
CA ILE A 4 -0.19 -8.52 13.44
C ILE A 4 -0.05 -10.00 13.06
N GLU A 5 0.16 -10.89 14.04
CA GLU A 5 0.14 -12.34 13.79
C GLU A 5 -1.24 -12.78 13.28
N ARG A 6 -2.33 -12.17 13.76
CA ARG A 6 -3.68 -12.47 13.29
C ARG A 6 -3.94 -11.91 11.88
N LEU A 7 -3.42 -10.74 11.54
CA LEU A 7 -3.48 -10.21 10.16
C LEU A 7 -2.71 -11.09 9.16
N ASN A 8 -1.57 -11.66 9.58
CA ASN A 8 -0.80 -12.58 8.76
C ASN A 8 -1.47 -13.96 8.64
N THR A 9 -1.97 -14.50 9.76
CA THR A 9 -2.51 -15.87 9.84
C THR A 9 -3.97 -15.99 9.38
N ASP A 10 -4.80 -14.97 9.62
CA ASP A 10 -6.26 -14.98 9.41
C ASP A 10 -6.66 -14.29 8.08
N LEU A 11 -5.86 -13.31 7.59
CA LEU A 11 -6.18 -12.50 6.41
C LEU A 11 -5.29 -12.75 5.18
N ALA A 12 -4.24 -13.58 5.29
CA ALA A 12 -3.41 -14.08 4.18
C ALA A 12 -2.81 -12.99 3.27
N TYR A 13 -2.49 -11.81 3.81
CA TYR A 13 -1.86 -10.75 3.03
C TYR A 13 -0.36 -11.00 2.83
N PRO A 14 0.19 -10.77 1.63
CA PRO A 14 1.61 -10.91 1.38
C PRO A 14 2.38 -9.88 2.22
N LEU A 15 3.28 -10.38 3.08
CA LEU A 15 4.17 -9.57 3.90
C LEU A 15 5.37 -9.13 3.04
N LEU A 16 5.50 -7.82 2.85
CA LEU A 16 6.59 -7.21 2.13
C LEU A 16 7.67 -6.77 3.13
N SER A 17 8.81 -7.44 3.11
CA SER A 17 9.96 -7.08 3.95
C SER A 17 11.03 -6.31 3.16
N ASN A 18 11.00 -6.36 1.83
CA ASN A 18 12.03 -5.80 0.96
C ASN A 18 11.45 -5.04 -0.24
N ALA A 19 12.26 -4.13 -0.79
CA ALA A 19 11.90 -3.37 -2.00
C ALA A 19 11.73 -4.25 -3.25
N GLU A 20 12.45 -5.35 -3.34
CA GLU A 20 12.32 -6.32 -4.43
C GLU A 20 10.98 -7.04 -4.39
N GLN A 21 10.55 -7.54 -3.21
CA GLN A 21 9.24 -8.16 -3.03
C GLN A 21 8.12 -7.17 -3.34
N ARG A 22 8.27 -5.93 -2.88
CA ARG A 22 7.35 -4.83 -3.22
C ARG A 22 7.26 -4.63 -4.73
N ALA A 23 8.40 -4.55 -5.41
CA ALA A 23 8.44 -4.32 -6.86
C ALA A 23 7.83 -5.52 -7.61
N ALA A 24 8.21 -6.74 -7.27
CA ALA A 24 7.67 -7.96 -7.87
C ALA A 24 6.15 -8.09 -7.67
N PHE A 25 5.63 -7.62 -6.53
CA PHE A 25 4.19 -7.56 -6.29
C PHE A 25 3.53 -6.42 -7.08
N ALA A 26 4.06 -5.19 -6.99
CA ALA A 26 3.41 -4.00 -7.52
C ALA A 26 3.55 -3.80 -9.04
N GLN A 27 4.62 -4.31 -9.67
CA GLN A 27 4.86 -4.19 -11.11
C GLN A 27 3.78 -4.84 -11.98
N PRO A 28 3.40 -6.12 -11.76
CA PRO A 28 2.35 -6.76 -12.56
C PRO A 28 0.94 -6.23 -12.25
N LEU A 29 0.80 -5.37 -11.24
CA LEU A 29 -0.49 -4.89 -10.77
C LEU A 29 -0.79 -3.47 -11.26
N ALA A 30 -1.95 -3.31 -11.89
CA ALA A 30 -2.44 -1.99 -12.28
C ALA A 30 -2.62 -1.06 -11.07
N ASN A 31 -3.11 -1.57 -9.93
CA ASN A 31 -3.12 -0.81 -8.69
C ASN A 31 -2.83 -1.73 -7.50
N ALA A 32 -1.77 -1.43 -6.77
CA ALA A 32 -1.39 -2.10 -5.53
C ALA A 32 -1.54 -1.12 -4.37
N VAL A 33 -2.05 -1.60 -3.24
CA VAL A 33 -2.13 -0.84 -1.99
C VAL A 33 -1.30 -1.55 -0.93
N ILE A 34 -0.31 -0.84 -0.39
CA ILE A 34 0.58 -1.34 0.64
C ILE A 34 0.18 -0.64 1.93
N PHE A 35 -0.21 -1.45 2.91
CA PHE A 35 -0.49 -0.98 4.26
C PHE A 35 0.81 -0.92 5.06
N LEU A 36 1.06 0.24 5.67
CA LEU A 36 2.16 0.49 6.58
C LEU A 36 1.59 0.48 8.01
N PRO A 37 1.58 -0.68 8.69
CA PRO A 37 1.10 -0.77 10.06
C PRO A 37 2.07 -0.08 11.02
N ASN A 38 1.54 0.40 12.16
CA ASN A 38 2.33 0.83 13.31
C ASN A 38 1.84 0.13 14.58
N ASN A 39 2.50 0.36 15.72
CA ASN A 39 2.19 -0.32 16.97
C ASN A 39 0.70 -0.19 17.35
N PRO A 40 -0.10 -1.27 17.32
CA PRO A 40 -1.51 -1.21 17.66
C PRO A 40 -1.76 -0.83 19.12
N GLN A 41 -0.77 -0.99 20.01
CA GLN A 41 -0.86 -0.53 21.40
C GLN A 41 -0.83 1.01 21.50
N HIS A 42 -0.13 1.67 20.58
CA HIS A 42 -0.05 3.15 20.54
C HIS A 42 -1.05 3.74 19.54
N TYR A 43 -1.40 2.99 18.50
CA TYR A 43 -2.25 3.41 17.39
C TYR A 43 -3.35 2.38 17.15
N PRO A 44 -4.43 2.39 17.96
CA PRO A 44 -5.55 1.46 17.77
C PRO A 44 -6.20 1.62 16.39
N GLU A 45 -6.09 2.80 15.78
CA GLU A 45 -6.48 3.10 14.40
C GLU A 45 -5.92 2.14 13.33
N THR A 46 -4.74 1.55 13.58
CA THR A 46 -4.15 0.52 12.71
C THR A 46 -5.11 -0.66 12.53
N LEU A 47 -5.88 -0.99 13.58
CA LEU A 47 -6.86 -2.07 13.59
C LEU A 47 -8.05 -1.76 12.68
N ASP A 48 -8.56 -0.53 12.76
CA ASP A 48 -9.67 -0.06 11.94
C ASP A 48 -9.30 -0.08 10.46
N VAL A 49 -8.09 0.41 10.10
CA VAL A 49 -7.63 0.39 8.71
C VAL A 49 -7.48 -1.04 8.19
N ALA A 50 -7.00 -1.96 9.02
CA ALA A 50 -6.85 -3.36 8.65
C ALA A 50 -8.19 -4.05 8.34
N ILE A 51 -9.28 -3.63 9.01
CA ILE A 51 -10.65 -4.10 8.73
C ILE A 51 -11.25 -3.40 7.51
N VAL A 52 -10.96 -2.12 7.33
CA VAL A 52 -11.44 -1.28 6.21
C VAL A 52 -10.80 -1.69 4.88
N LEU A 53 -9.53 -2.09 4.88
CA LEU A 53 -8.77 -2.45 3.69
C LEU A 53 -9.43 -3.54 2.81
N PRO A 54 -9.84 -4.72 3.34
CA PRO A 54 -10.55 -5.72 2.54
C PRO A 54 -11.85 -5.20 1.95
N GLU A 55 -12.59 -4.39 2.69
CA GLU A 55 -13.86 -3.81 2.22
C GLU A 55 -13.63 -2.84 1.06
N LEU A 56 -12.58 -2.01 1.14
CA LEU A 56 -12.17 -1.15 0.02
C LEU A 56 -11.84 -1.99 -1.22
N VAL A 57 -11.02 -3.04 -1.06
CA VAL A 57 -10.63 -3.92 -2.17
C VAL A 57 -11.85 -4.56 -2.84
N LYS A 58 -12.86 -4.98 -2.05
CA LYS A 58 -14.13 -5.50 -2.58
C LYS A 58 -14.91 -4.45 -3.38
N ILE A 59 -14.98 -3.21 -2.90
CA ILE A 59 -15.71 -2.11 -3.57
C ILE A 59 -15.10 -1.78 -4.93
N PHE A 60 -13.77 -1.79 -5.00
CA PHE A 60 -13.05 -1.60 -6.26
C PHE A 60 -12.94 -2.90 -7.07
N GLN A 61 -13.77 -3.91 -6.79
CA GLN A 61 -13.86 -5.18 -7.52
C GLN A 61 -12.50 -5.88 -7.72
N GLY A 62 -11.58 -5.75 -6.77
CA GLY A 62 -10.23 -6.33 -6.87
C GLY A 62 -9.29 -5.62 -7.86
N GLN A 63 -9.65 -4.44 -8.37
CA GLN A 63 -8.76 -3.56 -9.14
C GLN A 63 -7.57 -3.06 -8.31
N LEU A 64 -7.71 -3.08 -6.98
CA LEU A 64 -6.67 -2.83 -6.00
C LEU A 64 -6.29 -4.15 -5.34
N LYS A 65 -4.99 -4.47 -5.30
CA LYS A 65 -4.51 -5.61 -4.52
C LYS A 65 -3.84 -5.14 -3.23
N PRO A 66 -4.28 -5.63 -2.07
CA PRO A 66 -3.70 -5.29 -0.78
C PRO A 66 -2.43 -6.09 -0.49
N ALA A 67 -1.45 -5.44 0.13
CA ALA A 67 -0.27 -6.02 0.72
C ALA A 67 0.05 -5.33 2.05
N VAL A 68 0.80 -6.00 2.92
CA VAL A 68 1.21 -5.45 4.22
C VAL A 68 2.72 -5.34 4.25
N ALA A 69 3.25 -4.19 4.63
CA ALA A 69 4.67 -4.04 4.88
C ALA A 69 5.02 -4.56 6.27
N ASP A 70 6.16 -5.24 6.39
CA ASP A 70 6.76 -5.56 7.68
C ASP A 70 7.03 -4.28 8.49
N TRP A 71 7.12 -4.38 9.81
CA TRP A 71 7.39 -3.24 10.68
C TRP A 71 8.69 -2.51 10.38
N ASP A 72 9.77 -3.24 10.10
CA ASP A 72 11.05 -2.61 9.76
C ASP A 72 10.96 -1.96 8.38
N TYR A 73 10.39 -2.69 7.42
CA TYR A 73 10.20 -2.21 6.06
C TYR A 73 9.23 -1.04 5.93
N ALA A 74 8.19 -1.00 6.75
CA ALA A 74 7.25 0.11 6.82
C ALA A 74 7.95 1.40 7.23
N LYS A 75 8.90 1.36 8.17
CA LYS A 75 9.70 2.53 8.56
C LYS A 75 10.59 3.01 7.41
N VAL A 76 11.19 2.07 6.66
CA VAL A 76 11.98 2.37 5.47
C VAL A 76 11.11 3.05 4.41
N LEU A 77 9.93 2.49 4.11
CA LEU A 77 8.96 3.11 3.19
C LEU A 77 8.52 4.48 3.68
N ALA A 78 8.25 4.62 4.98
CA ALA A 78 7.83 5.89 5.51
C ALA A 78 8.92 6.97 5.33
N ALA A 79 10.18 6.62 5.53
CA ALA A 79 11.30 7.51 5.21
C ALA A 79 11.44 7.79 3.71
N GLU A 80 11.32 6.75 2.86
CA GLU A 80 11.43 6.85 1.39
C GLU A 80 10.36 7.74 0.76
N TYR A 81 9.12 7.68 1.27
CA TYR A 81 7.98 8.45 0.77
C TYR A 81 7.66 9.68 1.63
N ALA A 82 8.57 10.08 2.54
CA ALA A 82 8.40 11.19 3.47
C ALA A 82 7.07 11.16 4.27
N ILE A 83 6.61 9.95 4.61
CA ILE A 83 5.43 9.71 5.44
C ILE A 83 5.84 9.88 6.90
N THR A 84 5.33 10.93 7.54
CA THR A 84 5.57 11.21 8.97
C THR A 84 4.40 10.80 9.86
N GLU A 85 3.29 10.38 9.25
CA GLU A 85 2.01 10.13 9.91
C GLU A 85 1.56 8.68 9.72
N TRP A 86 1.09 8.07 10.81
CA TRP A 86 0.66 6.67 10.87
C TRP A 86 -0.78 6.59 11.38
N PRO A 87 -1.58 5.58 10.96
CA PRO A 87 -1.29 4.57 9.93
C PRO A 87 -1.26 5.16 8.51
N ALA A 88 -0.60 4.49 7.57
CA ALA A 88 -0.50 4.95 6.18
C ALA A 88 -0.81 3.85 5.15
N LEU A 89 -1.46 4.26 4.06
CA LEU A 89 -1.74 3.44 2.89
C LEU A 89 -1.01 4.02 1.69
N LEU A 90 -0.07 3.26 1.15
CA LEU A 90 0.71 3.63 -0.02
C LEU A 90 0.07 2.99 -1.27
N PHE A 91 -0.27 3.81 -2.26
CA PHE A 91 -0.83 3.36 -3.52
C PHE A 91 0.25 3.38 -4.60
N LEU A 92 0.40 2.25 -5.27
CA LEU A 92 1.30 2.07 -6.39
C LEU A 92 0.52 1.60 -7.62
N ARG A 93 1.00 1.95 -8.81
CA ARG A 93 0.45 1.51 -10.11
C ARG A 93 1.59 1.04 -10.98
N HIS A 94 1.62 -0.23 -11.36
CA HIS A 94 2.73 -0.85 -12.07
C HIS A 94 4.11 -0.60 -11.41
N GLY A 95 4.15 -0.54 -10.07
CA GLY A 95 5.35 -0.22 -9.29
C GLY A 95 5.69 1.28 -9.20
N GLU A 96 4.99 2.14 -9.93
CA GLU A 96 5.09 3.59 -9.83
C GLU A 96 4.27 4.14 -8.68
N TYR A 97 4.69 5.26 -8.10
CA TYR A 97 3.95 5.90 -7.02
C TYR A 97 2.70 6.58 -7.57
N LEU A 98 1.57 6.33 -6.94
CA LEU A 98 0.32 7.00 -7.28
C LEU A 98 -0.03 8.04 -6.23
N GLY A 99 0.14 7.67 -4.95
CA GLY A 99 -0.13 8.55 -3.82
C GLY A 99 -0.07 7.79 -2.50
N SER A 100 -0.15 8.52 -1.40
CA SER A 100 -0.31 7.94 -0.06
C SER A 100 -1.48 8.59 0.67
N ILE A 101 -2.17 7.80 1.50
CA ILE A 101 -3.21 8.28 2.41
C ILE A 101 -2.73 8.00 3.82
N THR A 102 -2.46 9.06 4.56
CA THR A 102 -2.04 8.99 5.96
C THR A 102 -3.19 9.29 6.91
N ARG A 103 -3.09 8.72 8.12
CA ARG A 103 -4.07 8.76 9.22
C ARG A 103 -5.41 8.12 8.86
N VAL A 104 -6.21 7.80 9.87
CA VAL A 104 -7.62 7.45 9.64
C VAL A 104 -8.36 8.68 9.11
N ARG A 105 -9.24 8.42 8.14
CA ARG A 105 -10.15 9.39 7.54
C ARG A 105 -11.54 8.77 7.50
N ASP A 106 -12.55 9.62 7.38
CA ASP A 106 -13.90 9.15 7.12
C ASP A 106 -13.96 8.27 5.87
N TRP A 107 -14.78 7.25 5.92
CA TRP A 107 -14.98 6.29 4.84
C TRP A 107 -15.23 6.94 3.47
N SER A 108 -16.10 7.95 3.44
CA SER A 108 -16.41 8.71 2.22
C SER A 108 -15.20 9.44 1.65
N VAL A 109 -14.28 9.88 2.51
CA VAL A 109 -13.03 10.54 2.11
C VAL A 109 -12.06 9.53 1.51
N TYR A 110 -11.95 8.33 2.09
CA TYR A 110 -11.16 7.24 1.50
C TYR A 110 -11.64 6.91 0.10
N LEU A 111 -12.94 6.67 -0.08
CA LEU A 111 -13.50 6.34 -1.39
C LEU A 111 -13.24 7.45 -2.42
N SER A 112 -13.43 8.71 -2.03
CA SER A 112 -13.20 9.85 -2.91
C SER A 112 -11.72 9.97 -3.30
N LYS A 113 -10.81 9.88 -2.32
CA LYS A 113 -9.36 9.93 -2.59
C LYS A 113 -8.90 8.78 -3.46
N ILE A 114 -9.33 7.55 -3.16
CA ILE A 114 -8.94 6.38 -3.93
C ILE A 114 -9.47 6.50 -5.37
N LYS A 115 -10.73 6.94 -5.56
CA LYS A 115 -11.26 7.21 -6.90
C LYS A 115 -10.44 8.27 -7.64
N THR A 116 -10.07 9.36 -6.97
CA THR A 116 -9.20 10.40 -7.56
C THR A 116 -7.84 9.84 -7.93
N LEU A 117 -7.21 9.03 -7.07
CA LEU A 117 -5.93 8.37 -7.35
C LEU A 117 -6.05 7.40 -8.53
N LEU A 118 -7.10 6.59 -8.55
CA LEU A 118 -7.36 5.63 -9.63
C LEU A 118 -7.62 6.34 -10.97
N ALA A 119 -8.29 7.50 -10.96
CA ALA A 119 -8.53 8.31 -12.15
C ALA A 119 -7.32 9.15 -12.57
N ALA A 120 -6.40 9.42 -11.65
CA ALA A 120 -5.15 10.14 -11.92
C ALA A 120 -4.12 9.24 -12.61
N GLU A 121 -3.21 9.86 -13.34
CA GLU A 121 -2.01 9.20 -13.87
C GLU A 121 -0.97 8.99 -12.76
N PRO A 122 -0.18 7.90 -12.79
CA PRO A 122 0.89 7.68 -11.84
C PRO A 122 1.87 8.86 -11.90
N SER A 123 2.22 9.41 -10.73
CA SER A 123 3.02 10.63 -10.63
C SER A 123 4.38 10.33 -10.02
N LYS A 124 5.41 11.09 -10.40
CA LYS A 124 6.78 10.81 -9.97
C LYS A 124 6.89 10.77 -8.44
N LYS A 125 7.51 9.71 -7.92
CA LYS A 125 7.82 9.58 -6.50
C LYS A 125 8.62 10.81 -6.06
N PRO A 126 8.25 11.52 -4.98
CA PRO A 126 9.11 12.56 -4.44
C PRO A 126 10.37 11.89 -3.88
N GLY A 127 11.52 12.05 -4.55
CA GLY A 127 12.84 11.68 -4.02
C GLY A 127 13.61 10.55 -4.71
N ILE A 128 13.04 9.82 -5.68
CA ILE A 128 13.75 8.71 -6.35
C ILE A 128 13.85 8.97 -7.85
N GLY A 129 15.06 9.29 -8.30
CA GLY A 129 15.42 9.32 -9.71
C GLY A 129 15.30 7.92 -10.30
N VAL A 130 14.23 7.72 -11.09
CA VAL A 130 14.07 6.78 -12.21
C VAL A 130 15.03 5.58 -12.26
N ALA A 131 14.44 4.39 -12.12
CA ALA A 131 14.79 3.25 -12.97
C ALA A 131 13.48 2.63 -13.49
N VAL A 132 12.96 3.23 -14.56
CA VAL A 132 11.96 2.58 -15.42
C VAL A 132 12.69 1.43 -16.11
N VAL A 133 12.51 0.21 -15.60
CA VAL A 133 12.71 -0.99 -16.41
C VAL A 133 11.33 -1.43 -16.91
N SER A 134 10.91 -0.80 -18.01
CA SER A 134 9.91 -1.38 -18.89
C SER A 134 10.50 -2.66 -19.48
N ALA A 135 10.33 -3.80 -18.78
CA ALA A 135 10.54 -5.11 -19.40
C ALA A 135 9.28 -5.49 -20.17
N ASN A 136 9.04 -4.76 -21.26
CA ASN A 136 8.10 -5.16 -22.28
C ASN A 136 8.88 -6.07 -23.24
N THR A 137 8.88 -7.38 -23.00
CA THR A 137 9.24 -8.34 -24.04
C THR A 137 8.29 -9.53 -24.00
N ALA A 138 7.18 -9.36 -24.71
CA ALA A 138 6.60 -10.45 -25.48
C ALA A 138 7.52 -10.76 -26.69
N CYS A 139 7.38 -11.98 -27.24
CA CYS A 139 8.17 -12.64 -28.29
C CYS A 139 9.48 -13.27 -27.76
N GLN A 140 9.73 -14.58 -27.85
CA GLN A 140 9.36 -15.59 -28.86
C GLN A 140 8.97 -16.93 -28.25
#